data_AF-A0A167HNV4-F1
#
_entry.id   AF-A0A167HNV4-F1
#
_cell.length_a   1.000
_cell.length_b   1.000
_cell.length_c   1.000
_cell.angle_alpha   90.00
_cell.angle_beta   90.00
_cell.angle_gamma   90.00
#
_symmetry.space_group_name_H-M   'P 1'
#
loop_
_entity.id
_entity.type
_entity.pdbx_description
1 polymer ?
#
loop_
_entity_poly.entity_id
_entity_poly.type
_entity_poly.pdbx_seq_one_letter_code
_entity_poly.pdbx_strand_id
1 'polypeptide(L)'
;MFTSLVNNTPTEQIIEPLTTLFATKKSKKKVQQIIGFSTALIGLQSTHKFLNKMEVISETASEEKENLGDIKHQNKEEKEQLFPKLSEENATIALDSFANKPQTELTEEGMIVQNAGLILVHPFLKPLFQKLEFLSTPSEEKKISIIPSKIDEAVHTLHYLACREEHAYEHVLRFEKYLCNVPSEFPINRHVTLTLAQKDACDELLTAVLTHWRNLKSNSVALLRNEFLMREGKLNKNNDQHQLYIERKTQDILIDTLPWTISMSKLPWNKELLHTTW
;
A
#
# COMPACT_ATOMS: atom_id res chain seq x y z
N MET A 1 -32.24 -75.45 -19.86
CA MET A 1 -33.61 -75.24 -20.41
C MET A 1 -34.00 -73.83 -20.00
N PHE A 2 -34.42 -72.91 -20.87
CA PHE A 2 -34.98 -73.04 -22.22
C PHE A 2 -34.35 -72.06 -23.23
N THR A 3 -34.35 -72.45 -24.51
CA THR A 3 -34.29 -71.58 -25.70
C THR A 3 -35.68 -70.91 -25.89
N SER A 4 -35.97 -69.90 -26.73
CA SER A 4 -35.48 -69.58 -28.08
C SER A 4 -36.13 -68.29 -28.62
N LEU A 5 -35.53 -67.63 -29.63
CA LEU A 5 -36.18 -66.94 -30.80
C LEU A 5 -37.13 -65.72 -30.56
N VAL A 6 -37.38 -64.79 -31.52
CA VAL A 6 -36.59 -64.18 -32.63
C VAL A 6 -37.36 -63.00 -33.28
N ASN A 7 -36.67 -62.05 -33.93
CA ASN A 7 -37.11 -61.06 -34.97
C ASN A 7 -38.28 -60.08 -34.68
N ASN A 8 -38.21 -58.76 -34.99
CA ASN A 8 -38.00 -58.15 -36.32
C ASN A 8 -37.53 -56.67 -36.25
N THR A 9 -36.75 -56.26 -37.26
CA THR A 9 -36.47 -54.87 -37.75
C THR A 9 -36.90 -54.82 -39.24
N PRO A 10 -36.83 -53.72 -40.06
CA PRO A 10 -36.15 -52.39 -39.96
C PRO A 10 -37.15 -51.21 -40.15
N THR A 11 -36.83 -49.91 -40.31
CA THR A 11 -35.79 -49.23 -41.15
C THR A 11 -35.63 -47.73 -40.74
N GLU A 12 -34.41 -47.18 -40.88
CA GLU A 12 -33.99 -45.75 -41.01
C GLU A 12 -34.87 -44.64 -40.37
N GLN A 13 -34.40 -43.77 -39.48
CA GLN A 13 -33.17 -42.95 -39.45
C GLN A 13 -32.83 -42.56 -37.99
N ILE A 14 -31.63 -42.09 -37.58
CA ILE A 14 -30.31 -41.88 -38.21
C ILE A 14 -29.24 -42.12 -37.11
N ILE A 15 -27.97 -42.32 -37.46
CA ILE A 15 -26.84 -42.39 -36.50
C ILE A 15 -25.72 -41.46 -36.99
N GLU A 16 -25.21 -40.58 -36.13
CA GLU A 16 -23.92 -39.90 -36.35
C GLU A 16 -22.84 -40.39 -35.38
N PRO A 17 -21.70 -40.90 -35.87
CA PRO A 17 -20.52 -41.18 -35.07
C PRO A 17 -19.44 -40.08 -35.16
N LEU A 18 -18.60 -40.03 -34.12
CA LEU A 18 -17.37 -39.25 -34.06
C LEU A 18 -16.40 -39.60 -35.22
N THR A 19 -15.92 -38.63 -36.01
CA THR A 19 -14.47 -38.37 -36.31
C THR A 19 -14.23 -37.32 -37.43
N THR A 20 -13.95 -36.06 -37.05
CA THR A 20 -12.89 -35.15 -37.61
C THR A 20 -12.96 -33.85 -36.79
N LEU A 21 -12.02 -33.44 -35.94
CA LEU A 21 -10.56 -33.28 -36.06
C LEU A 21 -10.16 -32.02 -36.87
N PHE A 22 -9.53 -31.07 -36.15
CA PHE A 22 -8.87 -29.82 -36.59
C PHE A 22 -9.69 -28.56 -36.97
N ALA A 23 -9.99 -27.74 -35.95
CA ALA A 23 -9.65 -26.30 -35.96
C ALA A 23 -9.50 -25.75 -34.50
N THR A 24 -8.28 -25.35 -34.12
CA THR A 24 -7.92 -24.39 -33.02
C THR A 24 -8.95 -24.18 -31.89
N LYS A 25 -8.90 -24.80 -30.69
CA LYS A 25 -7.80 -24.87 -29.70
C LYS A 25 -7.05 -23.53 -29.50
N LYS A 26 -7.31 -22.84 -28.36
CA LYS A 26 -6.33 -22.39 -27.33
C LYS A 26 -6.78 -21.14 -26.50
N SER A 27 -7.79 -21.25 -25.62
CA SER A 27 -7.87 -20.43 -24.37
C SER A 27 -8.99 -20.84 -23.38
N LYS A 28 -9.03 -22.08 -22.87
CA LYS A 28 -9.88 -22.48 -21.72
C LYS A 28 -9.23 -23.49 -20.77
N LYS A 29 -7.91 -23.37 -20.54
CA LYS A 29 -7.18 -24.22 -19.57
C LYS A 29 -6.12 -23.47 -18.75
N LYS A 30 -6.34 -22.16 -18.51
CA LYS A 30 -5.47 -21.31 -17.65
C LYS A 30 -6.28 -20.35 -16.76
N VAL A 31 -7.52 -20.73 -16.42
CA VAL A 31 -8.45 -19.97 -15.54
C VAL A 31 -9.03 -20.86 -14.42
N GLN A 32 -8.56 -22.12 -14.30
CA GLN A 32 -8.91 -23.03 -13.20
C GLN A 32 -7.65 -23.62 -12.56
N GLN A 33 -6.85 -22.71 -12.02
CA GLN A 33 -5.90 -22.91 -10.93
C GLN A 33 -5.80 -21.55 -10.22
N ILE A 34 -5.59 -21.54 -8.90
CA ILE A 34 -5.75 -20.35 -8.03
C ILE A 34 -7.21 -19.95 -7.74
N ILE A 35 -8.07 -20.90 -7.36
CA ILE A 35 -9.06 -20.66 -6.28
C ILE A 35 -9.09 -21.92 -5.41
N GLY A 36 -8.63 -21.78 -4.18
CA GLY A 36 -8.61 -22.86 -3.20
C GLY A 36 -7.68 -22.54 -2.05
N PHE A 37 -8.20 -21.89 -1.01
CA PHE A 37 -8.18 -22.42 0.36
C PHE A 37 -9.06 -21.57 1.29
N SER A 38 -10.04 -22.24 1.91
CA SER A 38 -10.71 -21.91 3.18
C SER A 38 -11.30 -20.51 3.40
N THR A 39 -12.61 -20.39 3.16
CA THR A 39 -13.47 -19.48 3.95
C THR A 39 -13.76 -20.09 5.31
N ALA A 40 -13.34 -19.43 6.40
CA ALA A 40 -13.94 -19.60 7.72
C ALA A 40 -14.73 -18.31 8.07
N LEU A 41 -15.91 -18.49 8.66
CA LEU A 41 -16.93 -17.46 8.89
C LEU A 41 -16.41 -16.23 9.66
N ILE A 42 -16.79 -15.03 9.19
CA ILE A 42 -17.59 -13.99 9.88
C ILE A 42 -17.50 -12.68 9.04
N GLY A 43 -18.60 -11.93 8.88
CA GLY A 43 -18.57 -10.56 8.31
C GLY A 43 -19.31 -10.31 6.99
N LEU A 44 -20.42 -11.00 6.72
CA LEU A 44 -21.32 -10.70 5.59
C LEU A 44 -22.02 -9.33 5.75
N GLN A 45 -21.38 -8.26 5.28
CA GLN A 45 -22.00 -6.96 4.96
C GLN A 45 -21.14 -6.10 4.01
N SER A 46 -19.82 -6.27 4.00
CA SER A 46 -18.91 -5.55 3.09
C SER A 46 -19.00 -6.02 1.63
N THR A 47 -19.23 -7.32 1.41
CA THR A 47 -19.16 -7.96 0.07
C THR A 47 -20.16 -7.40 -0.94
N HIS A 48 -21.37 -7.03 -0.51
CA HIS A 48 -22.39 -6.51 -1.43
C HIS A 48 -22.06 -5.11 -1.96
N LYS A 49 -21.36 -4.29 -1.17
CA LYS A 49 -20.90 -2.95 -1.59
C LYS A 49 -19.67 -3.03 -2.52
N PHE A 50 -18.86 -4.09 -2.37
CA PHE A 50 -17.74 -4.37 -3.25
C PHE A 50 -18.21 -4.86 -4.63
N LEU A 51 -19.20 -5.75 -4.69
CA LEU A 51 -19.76 -6.27 -5.95
C LEU A 51 -20.41 -5.16 -6.79
N ASN A 52 -21.29 -4.33 -6.21
CA ASN A 52 -21.88 -3.20 -6.92
C ASN A 52 -20.84 -2.19 -7.45
N LYS A 53 -19.65 -2.08 -6.82
CA LYS A 53 -18.60 -1.17 -7.30
C LYS A 53 -17.75 -1.78 -8.43
N MET A 54 -17.72 -3.11 -8.56
CA MET A 54 -17.09 -3.77 -9.71
C MET A 54 -17.97 -3.71 -10.98
N GLU A 55 -19.30 -3.69 -10.84
CA GLU A 55 -20.24 -3.61 -11.95
C GLU A 55 -20.11 -2.27 -12.72
N VAL A 56 -19.99 -1.15 -12.00
CA VAL A 56 -19.73 0.19 -12.55
C VAL A 56 -18.37 0.28 -13.27
N ILE A 57 -17.38 -0.51 -12.85
CA ILE A 57 -16.06 -0.59 -13.50
C ILE A 57 -16.12 -1.44 -14.78
N SER A 58 -17.04 -2.41 -14.86
CA SER A 58 -17.26 -3.15 -16.12
C SER A 58 -18.06 -2.36 -17.16
N GLU A 59 -19.02 -1.53 -16.77
CA GLU A 59 -19.83 -0.73 -17.71
C GLU A 59 -19.00 0.37 -18.38
N THR A 60 -18.18 1.10 -17.60
CA THR A 60 -17.24 2.11 -18.13
C THR A 60 -16.18 1.49 -19.06
N ALA A 61 -15.77 0.24 -18.83
CA ALA A 61 -14.87 -0.50 -19.72
C ALA A 61 -15.54 -1.08 -21.00
N SER A 62 -16.87 -0.91 -21.17
CA SER A 62 -17.59 -1.24 -22.42
C SER A 62 -17.70 -0.06 -23.37
N GLU A 63 -17.91 1.16 -22.87
CA GLU A 63 -18.13 2.33 -23.73
C GLU A 63 -16.85 2.80 -24.46
N GLU A 64 -15.66 2.61 -23.87
CA GLU A 64 -14.38 2.93 -24.54
C GLU A 64 -13.94 1.90 -25.60
N LYS A 65 -14.68 0.81 -25.80
CA LYS A 65 -14.30 -0.23 -26.80
C LYS A 65 -14.79 0.02 -28.22
N GLU A 66 -15.74 0.93 -28.45
CA GLU A 66 -16.20 1.21 -29.82
C GLU A 66 -15.29 2.16 -30.60
N ASN A 67 -14.38 2.89 -29.94
CA ASN A 67 -13.51 3.87 -30.62
C ASN A 67 -12.07 3.38 -30.89
N LEU A 68 -11.83 2.07 -30.85
CA LEU A 68 -10.52 1.45 -31.16
C LEU A 68 -10.55 0.59 -32.43
N GLY A 69 -11.19 1.10 -33.48
CA GLY A 69 -11.22 0.48 -34.82
C GLY A 69 -9.89 0.56 -35.58
N ASP A 70 -9.18 1.70 -35.49
CA ASP A 70 -8.12 2.08 -36.43
C ASP A 70 -6.80 2.55 -35.80
N ILE A 71 -6.15 1.69 -34.98
CA ILE A 71 -4.70 1.83 -34.70
C ILE A 71 -3.98 0.48 -34.85
N LYS A 72 -3.89 0.00 -36.10
CA LYS A 72 -2.95 -1.05 -36.50
C LYS A 72 -1.69 -0.43 -37.15
N HIS A 73 -0.89 0.30 -36.39
CA HIS A 73 0.57 0.50 -36.59
C HIS A 73 1.06 1.56 -35.59
N GLN A 74 1.64 1.13 -34.45
CA GLN A 74 2.45 1.98 -33.56
C GLN A 74 3.31 1.07 -32.65
N ASN A 75 4.46 1.59 -32.19
CA ASN A 75 5.63 0.77 -31.86
C ASN A 75 5.65 0.24 -30.42
N LYS A 76 6.51 -0.77 -30.20
CA LYS A 76 6.66 -1.45 -28.90
C LYS A 76 7.01 -0.49 -27.75
N GLU A 77 7.75 0.57 -28.05
CA GLU A 77 8.26 1.57 -27.10
C GLU A 77 7.15 2.47 -26.53
N GLU A 78 6.12 2.80 -27.30
CA GLU A 78 4.99 3.63 -26.83
C GLU A 78 4.14 2.88 -25.80
N LYS A 79 3.97 1.57 -25.96
CA LYS A 79 3.23 0.73 -24.99
C LYS A 79 3.94 0.66 -23.64
N GLU A 80 5.26 0.54 -23.63
CA GLU A 80 6.07 0.55 -22.39
C GLU A 80 6.02 1.89 -21.64
N GLN A 81 5.74 3.01 -22.32
CA GLN A 81 5.50 4.30 -21.67
C GLN A 81 4.03 4.56 -21.30
N LEU A 82 3.08 3.92 -21.96
CA LEU A 82 1.64 4.16 -21.76
C LEU A 82 1.11 3.43 -20.51
N PHE A 83 1.55 2.20 -20.24
CA PHE A 83 1.11 1.45 -19.05
C PHE A 83 1.53 2.08 -17.70
N PRO A 84 2.77 2.59 -17.51
CA PRO A 84 3.14 3.33 -16.30
C PRO A 84 2.30 4.59 -16.13
N LYS A 85 2.16 5.41 -17.18
CA LYS A 85 1.38 6.66 -17.14
C LYS A 85 -0.07 6.42 -16.75
N LEU A 86 -0.73 5.41 -17.33
CA LEU A 86 -2.09 5.02 -16.94
C LEU A 86 -2.17 4.55 -15.49
N SER A 87 -1.14 3.89 -14.94
CA SER A 87 -1.13 3.51 -13.52
C SER A 87 -0.91 4.71 -12.59
N GLU A 88 -0.07 5.67 -12.99
CA GLU A 88 0.20 6.90 -12.22
C GLU A 88 -0.98 7.87 -12.26
N GLU A 89 -1.62 8.03 -13.41
CA GLU A 89 -2.81 8.85 -13.58
C GLU A 89 -3.98 8.28 -12.76
N ASN A 90 -4.23 6.98 -12.82
CA ASN A 90 -5.25 6.34 -11.98
C ASN A 90 -4.92 6.37 -10.48
N ALA A 91 -3.65 6.22 -10.09
CA ALA A 91 -3.24 6.39 -8.70
C ALA A 91 -3.41 7.85 -8.22
N THR A 92 -3.10 8.82 -9.09
CA THR A 92 -3.29 10.26 -8.81
C THR A 92 -4.77 10.60 -8.68
N ILE A 93 -5.62 10.16 -9.62
CA ILE A 93 -7.08 10.33 -9.57
C ILE A 93 -7.68 9.67 -8.33
N ALA A 94 -7.22 8.46 -7.98
CA ALA A 94 -7.63 7.80 -6.74
C ALA A 94 -7.24 8.65 -5.52
N LEU A 95 -5.98 9.05 -5.40
CA LEU A 95 -5.50 9.89 -4.30
C LEU A 95 -6.22 11.24 -4.23
N ASP A 96 -6.46 11.92 -5.34
CA ASP A 96 -7.18 13.19 -5.38
C ASP A 96 -8.65 13.01 -4.96
N SER A 97 -9.28 11.89 -5.34
CA SER A 97 -10.61 11.51 -4.85
C SER A 97 -10.65 11.24 -3.33
N PHE A 98 -9.53 10.81 -2.74
CA PHE A 98 -9.37 10.66 -1.29
C PHE A 98 -8.82 11.92 -0.59
N ALA A 99 -8.16 12.84 -1.30
CA ALA A 99 -7.53 14.04 -0.76
C ALA A 99 -8.49 15.23 -0.66
N ASN A 100 -9.56 15.23 -1.46
CA ASN A 100 -10.74 16.06 -1.25
C ASN A 100 -11.65 15.54 -0.11
N LYS A 101 -11.38 14.35 0.42
CA LYS A 101 -11.90 13.91 1.71
C LYS A 101 -10.93 14.39 2.79
N PRO A 102 -11.38 14.99 3.92
CA PRO A 102 -10.48 15.19 5.05
C PRO A 102 -9.84 13.86 5.43
N GLN A 103 -8.55 13.88 5.82
CA GLN A 103 -7.88 12.69 6.38
C GLN A 103 -8.80 12.12 7.46
N THR A 104 -9.31 10.91 7.22
CA THR A 104 -10.46 10.29 7.91
C THR A 104 -10.46 10.71 9.37
N GLU A 105 -11.45 11.53 9.71
CA GLU A 105 -11.38 12.50 10.81
C GLU A 105 -10.67 11.92 12.02
N LEU A 106 -9.43 12.37 12.26
CA LEU A 106 -8.80 12.16 13.55
C LEU A 106 -9.75 12.79 14.57
N THR A 107 -10.40 11.95 15.37
CA THR A 107 -11.31 12.38 16.41
C THR A 107 -10.50 12.70 17.67
N GLU A 108 -11.15 13.31 18.66
CA GLU A 108 -10.57 13.49 19.99
C GLU A 108 -10.29 12.12 20.67
N GLU A 109 -11.12 11.11 20.38
CA GLU A 109 -10.93 9.72 20.80
C GLU A 109 -9.62 9.14 20.25
N GLY A 110 -9.25 9.49 19.01
CA GLY A 110 -8.00 9.12 18.36
C GLY A 110 -7.89 7.66 17.93
N MET A 111 -6.69 7.28 17.48
CA MET A 111 -6.33 5.90 17.16
C MET A 111 -5.03 5.48 17.84
N ILE A 112 -4.96 4.21 18.26
CA ILE A 112 -3.71 3.59 18.69
C ILE A 112 -2.88 3.26 17.45
N VAL A 113 -1.60 3.65 17.50
CA VAL A 113 -0.63 3.46 16.42
C VAL A 113 0.61 2.75 16.95
N GLN A 114 1.19 1.91 16.08
CA GLN A 114 2.48 1.28 16.30
C GLN A 114 3.60 2.19 15.76
N ASN A 115 4.84 1.90 16.14
CA ASN A 115 6.03 2.60 15.66
C ASN A 115 6.00 4.14 15.83
N ALA A 116 5.27 4.65 16.83
CA ALA A 116 5.08 6.08 17.11
C ALA A 116 6.42 6.83 17.29
N GLY A 117 7.43 6.12 17.77
CA GLY A 117 8.79 6.60 17.92
C GLY A 117 9.52 6.98 16.62
N LEU A 118 8.99 6.61 15.44
CA LEU A 118 9.44 7.15 14.15
C LEU A 118 9.43 8.69 14.11
N ILE A 119 8.66 9.35 14.97
CA ILE A 119 8.68 10.81 15.10
C ILE A 119 10.04 11.36 15.53
N LEU A 120 10.86 10.57 16.25
CA LEU A 120 12.21 10.97 16.66
C LEU A 120 13.13 11.19 15.46
N VAL A 121 12.88 10.50 14.34
CA VAL A 121 13.72 10.56 13.14
C VAL A 121 13.17 11.50 12.06
N HIS A 122 12.12 12.27 12.35
CA HIS A 122 11.50 13.20 11.39
C HIS A 122 12.46 14.16 10.64
N PRO A 123 13.58 14.66 11.22
CA PRO A 123 14.50 15.53 10.47
C PRO A 123 15.19 14.82 9.30
N PHE A 124 15.32 13.49 9.40
CA PHE A 124 16.02 12.65 8.44
C PHE A 124 15.09 12.04 7.38
N LEU A 125 13.77 12.05 7.59
CA LEU A 125 12.80 11.47 6.66
C LEU A 125 12.78 12.16 5.29
N LYS A 126 12.99 13.49 5.24
CA LYS A 126 13.09 14.21 3.96
C LYS A 126 14.35 13.78 3.18
N PRO A 127 15.58 13.82 3.73
CA PRO A 127 16.75 13.24 3.08
C PRO A 127 16.56 11.79 2.62
N LEU A 128 15.91 10.92 3.42
CA LEU A 128 15.61 9.54 3.04
C LEU A 128 14.74 9.49 1.78
N PHE A 129 13.58 10.14 1.78
CA PHE A 129 12.66 10.11 0.64
C PHE A 129 13.19 10.83 -0.60
N GLN A 130 14.12 11.79 -0.44
CA GLN A 130 14.88 12.36 -1.56
C GLN A 130 15.89 11.34 -2.13
N LYS A 131 16.65 10.63 -1.29
CA LYS A 131 17.60 9.58 -1.72
C LYS A 131 16.91 8.39 -2.40
N LEU A 132 15.67 8.10 -2.01
CA LEU A 132 14.86 7.02 -2.58
C LEU A 132 13.96 7.45 -3.75
N GLU A 133 14.06 8.70 -4.20
CA GLU A 133 13.27 9.26 -5.31
C GLU A 133 11.75 9.13 -5.10
N PHE A 134 11.30 9.17 -3.85
CA PHE A 134 9.88 9.08 -3.47
C PHE A 134 9.15 10.43 -3.51
N LEU A 135 9.87 11.55 -3.60
CA LEU A 135 9.30 12.89 -3.56
C LEU A 135 9.15 13.50 -4.96
N SER A 136 8.02 14.16 -5.19
CA SER A 136 7.79 14.95 -6.40
C SER A 136 8.76 16.14 -6.48
N THR A 137 9.20 16.45 -7.70
CA THR A 137 9.91 17.70 -7.97
C THR A 137 8.98 18.88 -7.67
N PRO A 138 9.36 19.80 -6.76
CA PRO A 138 8.53 20.96 -6.48
C PRO A 138 8.48 21.89 -7.70
N SER A 139 7.28 22.40 -8.02
CA SER A 139 7.06 23.47 -8.98
C SER A 139 6.48 24.70 -8.26
N GLU A 140 6.38 25.84 -8.95
CA GLU A 140 5.78 27.05 -8.34
C GLU A 140 4.32 26.83 -7.92
N GLU A 141 3.61 25.92 -8.58
CA GLU A 141 2.20 25.60 -8.32
C GLU A 141 2.00 24.45 -7.33
N LYS A 142 2.96 23.51 -7.23
CA LYS A 142 2.82 22.28 -6.41
C LYS A 142 3.92 22.17 -5.35
N LYS A 143 3.47 22.15 -4.09
CA LYS A 143 4.28 21.80 -2.92
C LYS A 143 4.81 20.37 -3.05
N ILE A 144 5.95 20.11 -2.41
CA ILE A 144 6.55 18.78 -2.33
C ILE A 144 5.56 17.76 -1.74
N SER A 145 5.46 16.60 -2.38
CA SER A 145 4.57 15.51 -2.01
C SER A 145 5.26 14.16 -2.26
N ILE A 146 4.70 13.07 -1.74
CA ILE A 146 5.12 11.71 -2.14
C ILE A 146 4.50 11.42 -3.51
N ILE A 147 5.27 10.79 -4.41
CA ILE A 147 4.81 10.40 -5.74
C ILE A 147 3.73 9.29 -5.59
N PRO A 148 2.58 9.39 -6.27
CA PRO A 148 1.50 8.39 -6.20
C PRO A 148 1.93 6.94 -6.35
N SER A 149 2.78 6.62 -7.33
CA SER A 149 3.32 5.28 -7.58
C SER A 149 4.31 4.79 -6.50
N LYS A 150 4.72 5.65 -5.56
CA LYS A 150 5.68 5.37 -4.48
C LYS A 150 5.08 5.34 -3.08
N ILE A 151 3.76 5.52 -2.92
CA ILE A 151 3.11 5.54 -1.59
C ILE A 151 3.29 4.22 -0.84
N ASP A 152 3.04 3.10 -1.50
CA ASP A 152 3.22 1.76 -0.93
C ASP A 152 4.68 1.55 -0.46
N GLU A 153 5.65 1.86 -1.34
CA GLU A 153 7.08 1.77 -1.01
C GLU A 153 7.45 2.70 0.16
N ALA A 154 6.96 3.93 0.20
CA ALA A 154 7.27 4.90 1.26
C ALA A 154 6.73 4.46 2.63
N VAL A 155 5.48 3.97 2.68
CA VAL A 155 4.85 3.48 3.92
C VAL A 155 5.58 2.24 4.46
N HIS A 156 5.87 1.25 3.61
CA HIS A 156 6.65 0.06 4.02
C HIS A 156 8.11 0.39 4.36
N THR A 157 8.72 1.39 3.71
CA THR A 157 10.06 1.88 4.05
C THR A 157 10.11 2.43 5.48
N LEU A 158 9.12 3.21 5.90
CA LEU A 158 9.03 3.70 7.28
C LEU A 158 8.80 2.56 8.29
N HIS A 159 8.03 1.53 7.91
CA HIS A 159 7.82 0.37 8.76
C HIS A 159 9.12 -0.41 8.98
N TYR A 160 9.83 -0.74 7.89
CA TYR A 160 11.14 -1.40 7.93
C TYR A 160 12.19 -0.57 8.68
N LEU A 161 12.13 0.76 8.58
CA LEU A 161 12.98 1.66 9.37
C LEU A 161 12.78 1.43 10.88
N ALA A 162 11.52 1.33 11.34
CA ALA A 162 11.20 1.12 12.75
C ALA A 162 11.53 -0.29 13.27
N CYS A 163 11.04 -1.34 12.60
CA CYS A 163 11.06 -2.72 13.13
C CYS A 163 11.93 -3.72 12.34
N ARG A 164 12.39 -3.34 11.14
CA ARG A 164 13.12 -4.21 10.19
C ARG A 164 12.29 -5.36 9.61
N GLU A 165 10.96 -5.30 9.72
CA GLU A 165 10.03 -6.26 9.11
C GLU A 165 9.47 -5.76 7.76
N GLU A 166 8.96 -6.68 6.95
CA GLU A 166 8.33 -6.42 5.66
C GLU A 166 6.95 -7.09 5.59
N HIS A 167 6.13 -6.72 4.61
CA HIS A 167 4.80 -7.29 4.38
C HIS A 167 3.81 -7.14 5.55
N ALA A 168 3.95 -6.03 6.28
CA ALA A 168 3.06 -5.65 7.36
C ALA A 168 1.59 -5.53 6.90
N TYR A 169 0.67 -5.89 7.79
CA TYR A 169 -0.75 -5.66 7.56
C TYR A 169 -1.07 -4.17 7.72
N GLU A 170 -2.00 -3.66 6.91
CA GLU A 170 -2.35 -2.23 6.88
C GLU A 170 -2.78 -1.65 8.24
N HIS A 171 -3.40 -2.47 9.11
CA HIS A 171 -3.79 -2.03 10.46
C HIS A 171 -2.59 -1.73 11.38
N VAL A 172 -1.40 -2.23 11.07
CA VAL A 172 -0.14 -1.90 11.77
C VAL A 172 0.40 -0.57 11.25
N LEU A 173 0.32 -0.33 9.93
CA LEU A 173 0.90 0.78 9.18
C LEU A 173 0.26 2.17 9.41
N ARG A 174 -0.49 2.34 10.51
CA ARG A 174 -1.30 3.56 10.75
C ARG A 174 -0.44 4.81 10.93
N PHE A 175 0.71 4.70 11.61
CA PHE A 175 1.58 5.86 11.81
C PHE A 175 2.39 6.17 10.55
N GLU A 176 2.84 5.13 9.86
CA GLU A 176 3.57 5.22 8.60
C GLU A 176 2.72 5.90 7.52
N LYS A 177 1.43 5.53 7.40
CA LYS A 177 0.45 6.24 6.53
C LYS A 177 0.32 7.72 6.90
N TYR A 178 0.20 8.03 8.20
CA TYR A 178 0.11 9.40 8.69
C TYR A 178 1.37 10.24 8.37
N LEU A 179 2.55 9.68 8.60
CA LEU A 179 3.84 10.32 8.26
C LEU A 179 3.99 10.51 6.75
N CYS A 180 3.43 9.63 5.93
CA CYS A 180 3.37 9.77 4.47
C CYS A 180 2.24 10.69 3.96
N ASN A 181 1.46 11.34 4.85
CA ASN A 181 0.27 12.14 4.52
C ASN A 181 -0.86 11.36 3.80
N VAL A 182 -0.87 10.03 3.92
CA VAL A 182 -1.80 9.11 3.24
C VAL A 182 -3.10 9.00 4.05
N PRO A 183 -4.29 9.18 3.43
CA PRO A 183 -5.58 8.99 4.11
C PRO A 183 -5.70 7.59 4.74
N SER A 184 -6.29 7.47 5.92
CA SER A 184 -6.35 6.17 6.61
C SER A 184 -7.27 5.15 5.90
N GLU A 185 -8.22 5.61 5.07
CA GLU A 185 -9.02 4.79 4.15
C GLU A 185 -8.30 4.36 2.85
N PHE A 186 -7.17 4.98 2.49
CA PHE A 186 -6.46 4.63 1.25
C PHE A 186 -5.77 3.27 1.41
N PRO A 187 -6.10 2.24 0.61
CA PRO A 187 -5.56 0.90 0.81
C PRO A 187 -4.06 0.85 0.54
N ILE A 188 -3.31 0.12 1.38
CA ILE A 188 -1.87 -0.10 1.17
C ILE A 188 -1.63 -1.54 0.72
N ASN A 189 -0.87 -1.73 -0.35
CA ASN A 189 -0.52 -3.07 -0.79
C ASN A 189 0.36 -3.75 0.26
N ARG A 190 -0.04 -4.93 0.74
CA ARG A 190 0.75 -5.71 1.69
C ARG A 190 2.05 -6.23 1.08
N HIS A 191 2.02 -6.69 -0.16
CA HIS A 191 3.09 -7.51 -0.74
C HIS A 191 4.20 -6.67 -1.40
N VAL A 192 4.62 -5.62 -0.71
CA VAL A 192 5.76 -4.78 -1.09
C VAL A 192 7.03 -5.43 -0.55
N THR A 193 7.99 -5.69 -1.44
CA THR A 193 9.34 -6.14 -1.08
C THR A 193 10.28 -4.97 -1.27
N LEU A 194 10.98 -4.55 -0.21
CA LEU A 194 11.94 -3.46 -0.31
C LEU A 194 13.24 -3.95 -0.96
N THR A 195 13.75 -3.14 -1.88
CA THR A 195 15.05 -3.34 -2.53
C THR A 195 16.19 -3.24 -1.51
N LEU A 196 17.35 -3.78 -1.85
CA LEU A 196 18.55 -3.65 -1.00
C LEU A 196 18.90 -2.17 -0.76
N ALA A 197 18.83 -1.33 -1.79
CA ALA A 197 19.10 0.11 -1.68
C ALA A 197 18.13 0.84 -0.71
N GLN A 198 16.86 0.43 -0.66
CA GLN A 198 15.89 0.97 0.31
C GLN A 198 16.24 0.54 1.75
N LYS A 199 16.63 -0.71 1.95
CA LYS A 199 17.04 -1.25 3.26
C LYS A 199 18.33 -0.61 3.76
N ASP A 200 19.31 -0.46 2.88
CA ASP A 200 20.58 0.21 3.17
C ASP A 200 20.36 1.68 3.53
N ALA A 201 19.49 2.39 2.81
CA ALA A 201 19.15 3.79 3.13
C ALA A 201 18.48 3.93 4.52
N CYS A 202 17.69 2.94 4.95
CA CYS A 202 17.15 2.90 6.31
C CYS A 202 18.25 2.70 7.36
N ASP A 203 19.15 1.72 7.18
CA ASP A 203 20.22 1.45 8.14
C ASP A 203 21.28 2.60 8.16
N GLU A 204 21.52 3.28 7.03
CA GLU A 204 22.27 4.55 6.97
C GLU A 204 21.61 5.66 7.79
N LEU A 205 20.29 5.86 7.65
CA LEU A 205 19.57 6.88 8.42
C LEU A 205 19.71 6.64 9.92
N LEU A 206 19.53 5.39 10.38
CA LEU A 206 19.64 5.06 11.80
C LEU A 206 21.07 5.25 12.31
N THR A 207 22.07 4.98 11.48
CA THR A 207 23.48 5.27 11.78
C THR A 207 23.73 6.78 11.91
N ALA A 208 23.11 7.61 11.06
CA ALA A 208 23.17 9.06 11.18
C ALA A 208 22.49 9.55 12.48
N VAL A 209 21.31 9.04 12.82
CA VAL A 209 20.59 9.36 14.07
C VAL A 209 21.48 9.07 15.29
N LEU A 210 22.09 7.89 15.37
CA LEU A 210 23.04 7.54 16.44
C LEU A 210 24.26 8.47 16.48
N THR A 211 24.82 8.81 15.31
CA THR A 211 26.00 9.69 15.17
C THR A 211 25.73 11.11 15.68
N HIS A 212 24.53 11.63 15.45
CA HIS A 212 24.12 12.94 15.96
C HIS A 212 23.69 12.88 17.44
N TRP A 213 22.97 11.84 17.86
CA TRP A 213 22.50 11.64 19.24
C TRP A 213 23.60 11.07 20.17
N ARG A 214 24.75 11.77 20.24
CA ARG A 214 25.95 11.32 20.99
C ARG A 214 25.70 10.99 22.46
N ASN A 215 24.71 11.63 23.08
CA ASN A 215 24.34 11.43 24.48
C ASN A 215 23.68 10.07 24.76
N LEU A 216 23.13 9.38 23.74
CA LEU A 216 22.64 8.01 23.83
C LEU A 216 23.76 7.00 24.14
N LYS A 217 25.02 7.33 23.82
CA LYS A 217 26.23 6.53 24.10
C LYS A 217 26.14 5.07 23.62
N SER A 218 25.40 4.83 22.54
CA SER A 218 25.20 3.52 21.93
C SER A 218 25.39 3.62 20.42
N ASN A 219 26.05 2.60 19.85
CA ASN A 219 26.14 2.41 18.40
C ASN A 219 25.19 1.29 17.92
N SER A 220 24.27 0.82 18.77
CA SER A 220 23.35 -0.27 18.45
C SER A 220 22.07 0.24 17.80
N VAL A 221 21.95 0.04 16.49
CA VAL A 221 20.73 0.30 15.72
C VAL A 221 19.55 -0.56 16.24
N ALA A 222 19.81 -1.78 16.71
CA ALA A 222 18.78 -2.64 17.30
C ALA A 222 18.22 -2.06 18.61
N LEU A 223 19.07 -1.44 19.45
CA LEU A 223 18.63 -0.73 20.65
C LEU A 223 17.79 0.49 20.28
N LEU A 224 18.20 1.28 19.27
CA LEU A 224 17.42 2.42 18.81
C LEU A 224 16.03 2.00 18.31
N ARG A 225 15.95 0.94 17.50
CA ARG A 225 14.68 0.36 17.04
C ARG A 225 13.79 -0.06 18.21
N ASN A 226 14.28 -0.96 19.06
CA ASN A 226 13.48 -1.59 20.13
C ASN A 226 13.06 -0.61 21.24
N GLU A 227 13.98 0.23 21.72
CA GLU A 227 13.73 1.06 22.90
C GLU A 227 13.06 2.40 22.57
N PHE A 228 13.23 2.90 21.34
CA PHE A 228 12.81 4.26 20.96
C PHE A 228 11.90 4.35 19.75
N LEU A 229 12.05 3.52 18.71
CA LEU A 229 11.19 3.60 17.50
C LEU A 229 9.92 2.75 17.60
N MET A 230 10.07 1.50 18.04
CA MET A 230 8.99 0.52 18.24
C MET A 230 8.20 0.80 19.52
N ARG A 231 7.58 1.98 19.58
CA ARG A 231 6.77 2.45 20.70
C ARG A 231 5.32 2.57 20.27
N GLU A 232 4.41 2.12 21.12
CA GLU A 232 2.99 2.39 20.95
C GLU A 232 2.70 3.86 21.27
N GLY A 233 1.73 4.43 20.58
CA GLY A 233 1.25 5.77 20.86
C GLY A 233 -0.23 5.93 20.52
N LYS A 234 -0.81 7.00 21.04
CA LYS A 234 -2.14 7.48 20.68
C LYS A 234 -2.00 8.71 19.80
N LEU A 235 -2.44 8.61 18.55
CA LEU A 235 -2.52 9.72 17.61
C LEU A 235 -3.97 10.20 17.55
N ASN A 236 -4.21 11.45 17.90
CA ASN A 236 -5.53 12.08 17.85
C ASN A 236 -5.44 13.51 17.28
N LYS A 237 -6.60 14.14 17.12
CA LYS A 237 -6.69 15.56 16.77
C LYS A 237 -7.65 16.22 17.75
N ASN A 238 -7.23 17.36 18.27
CA ASN A 238 -7.88 18.06 19.37
C ASN A 238 -7.78 19.56 19.07
N ASN A 239 -8.91 20.28 19.02
CA ASN A 239 -8.97 21.71 18.65
C ASN A 239 -8.15 22.05 17.39
N ASP A 240 -8.35 21.26 16.32
CA ASP A 240 -7.61 21.27 15.06
C ASP A 240 -6.09 20.97 15.12
N GLN A 241 -5.52 20.69 16.28
CA GLN A 241 -4.11 20.31 16.42
C GLN A 241 -3.94 18.79 16.41
N HIS A 242 -3.01 18.29 15.59
CA HIS A 242 -2.63 16.88 15.62
C HIS A 242 -1.70 16.62 16.82
N GLN A 243 -2.01 15.59 17.60
CA GLN A 243 -1.33 15.26 18.85
C GLN A 243 -0.95 13.77 18.86
N LEU A 244 0.30 13.48 19.21
CA LEU A 244 0.83 12.14 19.43
C LEU A 244 1.29 12.00 20.87
N TYR A 245 0.65 11.12 21.61
CA TYR A 245 1.04 10.73 22.96
C TYR A 245 1.74 9.39 22.92
N ILE A 246 2.96 9.31 23.44
CA ILE A 246 3.74 8.07 23.53
C ILE A 246 3.84 7.69 25.02
N GLU A 247 3.69 6.41 25.34
CA GLU A 247 3.82 5.95 26.73
C GLU A 247 5.25 6.19 27.23
N ARG A 248 5.42 6.83 28.40
CA ARG A 248 6.73 7.13 28.99
C ARG A 248 7.39 5.90 29.63
N LYS A 249 8.69 5.72 29.37
CA LYS A 249 9.55 4.70 29.97
C LYS A 249 10.84 5.32 30.54
N THR A 250 11.54 4.57 31.38
CA THR A 250 12.74 5.04 32.10
C THR A 250 13.86 5.50 31.16
N GLN A 251 14.04 4.85 30.00
CA GLN A 251 15.05 5.26 29.01
C GLN A 251 14.75 6.63 28.35
N ASP A 252 13.53 7.13 28.44
CA ASP A 252 13.11 8.33 27.72
C ASP A 252 13.75 9.61 28.28
N ILE A 253 14.40 9.55 29.45
CA ILE A 253 15.28 10.61 29.95
C ILE A 253 16.42 10.95 28.96
N LEU A 254 16.76 10.02 28.06
CA LEU A 254 17.75 10.26 27.01
C LEU A 254 17.17 11.08 25.85
N ILE A 255 15.86 11.10 25.66
CA ILE A 255 15.19 11.85 24.59
C ILE A 255 15.35 13.36 24.81
N ASP A 256 15.35 13.80 26.07
CA ASP A 256 15.67 15.18 26.48
C ASP A 256 17.11 15.62 26.10
N THR A 257 17.96 14.67 25.68
CA THR A 257 19.36 14.91 25.27
C THR A 257 19.57 14.94 23.75
N LEU A 258 18.48 14.85 22.97
CA LEU A 258 18.50 14.98 21.50
C LEU A 258 18.96 16.38 21.07
N PRO A 259 19.77 16.51 20.00
CA PRO A 259 20.19 17.81 19.48
C PRO A 259 19.15 18.47 18.54
N TRP A 260 17.92 17.95 18.47
CA TRP A 260 16.81 18.54 17.71
C TRP A 260 15.50 18.48 18.51
N THR A 261 14.62 19.44 18.27
CA THR A 261 13.28 19.51 18.88
C THR A 261 12.39 18.39 18.32
N ILE A 262 11.66 17.69 19.19
CA ILE A 262 10.66 16.68 18.80
C ILE A 262 9.23 17.01 19.21
N SER A 263 9.05 17.94 20.17
CA SER A 263 7.74 18.31 20.73
C SER A 263 6.81 18.95 19.71
N MET A 264 7.35 19.53 18.65
CA MET A 264 6.64 20.08 17.50
C MET A 264 7.37 19.66 16.23
N SER A 265 6.75 18.79 15.43
CA SER A 265 7.36 18.16 14.26
C SER A 265 6.52 18.44 13.01
N LYS A 266 7.13 18.98 11.95
CA LYS A 266 6.45 19.23 10.66
C LYS A 266 7.21 18.59 9.51
N LEU A 267 6.56 17.68 8.79
CA LEU A 267 7.11 17.09 7.57
C LEU A 267 6.84 18.00 6.37
N PRO A 268 7.76 18.10 5.38
CA PRO A 268 7.63 19.04 4.26
C PRO A 268 6.39 18.83 3.38
N TRP A 269 5.91 17.58 3.29
CA TRP A 269 4.73 17.16 2.52
C TRP A 269 3.44 17.10 3.36
N ASN A 270 3.52 17.27 4.68
CA ASN A 270 2.32 17.35 5.55
C ASN A 270 1.88 18.82 5.67
N LYS A 271 0.56 19.04 5.60
CA LYS A 271 -0.03 20.37 5.89
C LYS A 271 0.08 20.69 7.38
N GLU A 272 -0.22 19.70 8.21
CA GLU A 272 -0.39 19.85 9.66
C GLU A 272 0.93 19.77 10.45
N LEU A 273 0.93 20.40 11.61
CA LEU A 273 1.99 20.29 12.62
C LEU A 273 1.62 19.19 13.62
N LEU A 274 2.55 18.27 13.90
CA LEU A 274 2.34 17.25 14.93
C LEU A 274 2.97 17.70 16.25
N HIS A 275 2.14 17.85 17.29
CA HIS A 275 2.59 18.00 18.67
C HIS A 275 2.86 16.61 19.27
N THR A 276 4.02 16.41 19.88
CA THR A 276 4.41 15.10 20.46
C THR A 276 4.66 15.24 21.95
N THR A 277 4.09 14.33 22.74
CA THR A 277 4.27 14.23 24.19
C THR A 277 4.82 12.84 24.55
N TRP A 278 5.83 12.83 25.42
CA TRP A 278 6.50 11.65 26.01
C TRP A 278 6.44 11.73 27.54
#